data_AF-A0A7Y5RVT7-F1
#
_entry.id   AF-A0A7Y5RVT7-F1
#
_cell.length_a   1.000
_cell.length_b   1.000
_cell.length_c   1.000
_cell.angle_alpha   90.00
_cell.angle_beta   90.00
_cell.angle_gamma   90.00
#
_symmetry.space_group_name_H-M   'P 1'
#
loop_
_entity.id
_entity.type
_entity.pdbx_description
1 polymer ?
#
loop_
_entity_poly.entity_id
_entity_poly.type
_entity_poly.pdbx_seq_one_letter_code
_entity_poly.pdbx_strand_id
1 'polypeptide(L)'
;MKKKTVFAALLILPMVGCANQFHGAWIADGPAPEGSPCTMNRMEFKDDATFSANAVVESRPMDMAGKWKYEWGKLKLETSDGKTREYDATVWWFKTLEMKAKHEGKTFTQKFKKEEAAS
;
A
#
# COMPACT_ATOMS: atom_id res chain seq x y z
N MET A 1 38.69 34.85 15.90
CA MET A 1 38.82 33.41 16.23
C MET A 1 37.55 32.69 15.76
N LYS A 2 37.67 31.73 14.83
CA LYS A 2 36.59 31.14 14.05
C LYS A 2 35.83 30.06 14.84
N LYS A 3 34.50 30.19 14.96
CA LYS A 3 33.61 29.16 15.51
C LYS A 3 33.58 27.98 14.54
N LYS A 4 33.97 26.79 15.00
CA LYS A 4 33.85 25.53 14.24
C LYS A 4 32.43 25.00 14.41
N THR A 5 31.60 25.18 13.40
CA THR A 5 30.29 24.52 13.30
C THR A 5 30.54 23.07 12.89
N VAL A 6 30.30 22.13 13.80
CA VAL A 6 30.30 20.70 13.49
C VAL A 6 28.97 20.39 12.79
N PHE A 7 29.02 20.14 11.49
CA PHE A 7 27.92 19.54 10.75
C PHE A 7 27.83 18.07 11.17
N ALA A 8 26.87 17.75 12.03
CA ALA A 8 26.42 16.39 12.20
C ALA A 8 25.71 15.96 10.91
N ALA A 9 26.42 15.25 10.05
CA ALA A 9 25.84 14.58 8.90
C ALA A 9 24.94 13.45 9.41
N LEU A 10 23.65 13.75 9.56
CA LEU A 10 22.60 12.76 9.80
C LEU A 10 22.49 11.90 8.52
N LEU A 11 23.13 10.74 8.52
CA LEU A 11 22.96 9.69 7.51
C LEU A 11 21.51 9.18 7.58
N ILE A 12 20.61 9.83 6.84
CA ILE A 12 19.29 9.30 6.51
C ILE A 12 19.53 8.20 5.48
N LEU A 13 19.82 6.99 5.95
CA LEU A 13 19.75 5.79 5.11
C LEU A 13 18.27 5.59 4.75
N PRO A 14 17.88 5.73 3.48
CA PRO A 14 16.50 5.48 3.11
C PRO A 14 16.26 3.98 3.31
N MET A 15 15.33 3.64 4.20
CA MET A 15 14.90 2.26 4.48
C MET A 15 14.07 1.70 3.31
N VAL A 16 14.57 1.83 2.06
CA VAL A 16 13.89 1.42 0.82
C VAL A 16 13.77 -0.10 0.70
N GLY A 17 14.48 -0.86 1.53
CA GLY A 17 14.53 -2.33 1.46
C GLY A 17 13.19 -3.02 1.66
N CYS A 18 12.21 -2.38 2.31
CA CYS A 18 10.91 -2.99 2.58
C CYS A 18 9.82 -2.62 1.57
N ALA A 19 10.01 -1.62 0.70
CA ALA A 19 8.98 -1.23 -0.27
C ALA A 19 8.96 -2.17 -1.48
N ASN A 20 10.11 -2.69 -1.90
CA ASN A 20 10.25 -3.57 -3.07
C ASN A 20 9.37 -4.83 -3.00
N GLN A 21 9.05 -5.33 -1.79
CA GLN A 21 8.19 -6.51 -1.65
C GLN A 21 6.77 -6.27 -2.18
N PHE A 22 6.31 -5.01 -2.24
CA PHE A 22 5.01 -4.62 -2.76
C PHE A 22 4.95 -4.53 -4.29
N HIS A 23 6.08 -4.36 -5.00
CA HIS A 23 6.04 -4.14 -6.46
C HIS A 23 5.41 -5.29 -7.23
N GLY A 24 4.63 -4.97 -8.27
CA GLY A 24 3.88 -5.93 -9.07
C GLY A 24 2.40 -5.97 -8.71
N ALA A 25 1.70 -6.93 -9.32
CA ALA A 25 0.27 -7.07 -9.20
C ALA A 25 -0.15 -8.03 -8.07
N TRP A 26 -1.30 -7.74 -7.48
CA TRP A 26 -1.88 -8.44 -6.35
C TRP A 26 -3.37 -8.64 -6.58
N ILE A 27 -3.87 -9.86 -6.43
CA ILE A 27 -5.27 -10.22 -6.63
C ILE A 27 -5.86 -10.61 -5.27
N ALA A 28 -7.09 -10.19 -4.98
CA ALA A 28 -7.79 -10.57 -3.76
C ALA A 28 -7.84 -12.10 -3.59
N ASP A 29 -7.49 -12.56 -2.39
CA ASP A 29 -7.49 -13.97 -2.00
C ASP A 29 -8.63 -14.23 -1.03
N GLY A 30 -9.78 -14.62 -1.57
CA GLY A 30 -11.01 -14.88 -0.82
C GLY A 30 -12.05 -13.77 -0.93
N PRO A 31 -13.16 -13.90 -0.18
CA PRO A 31 -14.27 -12.96 -0.25
C PRO A 31 -13.89 -11.58 0.30
N ALA A 32 -14.52 -10.55 -0.26
CA ALA A 32 -14.43 -9.19 0.25
C ALA A 32 -14.91 -9.13 1.71
N PRO A 33 -14.23 -8.40 2.62
CA PRO A 33 -14.68 -8.27 4.00
C PRO A 33 -16.06 -7.60 4.08
N GLU A 34 -17.03 -8.29 4.68
CA GLU A 34 -18.41 -7.81 4.80
C GLU A 34 -18.47 -6.48 5.55
N GLY A 35 -19.22 -5.52 5.00
CA GLY A 35 -19.39 -4.19 5.59
C GLY A 35 -18.17 -3.26 5.48
N SER A 36 -17.10 -3.67 4.78
CA SER A 36 -15.98 -2.76 4.51
C SER A 36 -16.43 -1.65 3.54
N PRO A 37 -16.14 -0.37 3.83
CA PRO A 37 -16.49 0.73 2.93
C PRO A 37 -15.67 0.73 1.63
N CYS A 38 -14.56 0.00 1.61
CA CYS A 38 -13.66 -0.11 0.47
C CYS A 38 -12.99 -1.49 0.45
N THR A 39 -13.12 -2.19 -0.67
CA THR A 39 -12.48 -3.49 -0.89
C THR A 39 -11.80 -3.49 -2.25
N MET A 40 -10.59 -4.05 -2.34
CA MET A 40 -9.82 -4.08 -3.58
C MET A 40 -9.94 -5.47 -4.22
N ASN A 41 -10.19 -5.57 -5.52
CA ASN A 41 -10.20 -6.85 -6.25
C ASN A 41 -8.83 -7.17 -6.82
N ARG A 42 -8.15 -6.15 -7.38
CA ARG A 42 -6.79 -6.23 -7.90
C ARG A 42 -6.09 -4.91 -7.63
N MET A 43 -4.80 -4.95 -7.33
CA MET A 43 -3.92 -3.78 -7.21
C MET A 43 -2.61 -4.05 -7.95
N GLU A 44 -1.95 -3.00 -8.41
CA GLU A 44 -0.63 -3.08 -9.01
C GLU A 44 0.21 -1.90 -8.54
N PHE A 45 1.36 -2.20 -7.94
CA PHE A 45 2.32 -1.22 -7.44
C PHE A 45 3.52 -1.17 -8.39
N LYS A 46 3.77 -0.01 -8.98
CA LYS A 46 4.84 0.19 -9.96
C LYS A 46 6.09 0.79 -9.31
N ASP A 47 7.23 0.58 -9.97
CA ASP A 47 8.54 1.06 -9.52
C ASP A 47 8.65 2.59 -9.43
N ASP A 48 7.82 3.32 -10.17
CA ASP A 48 7.77 4.79 -10.18
C ASP A 48 6.91 5.38 -9.04
N ALA A 49 6.60 4.57 -8.02
CA ALA A 49 5.73 4.90 -6.90
C ALA A 49 4.27 5.24 -7.30
N THR A 50 3.83 4.81 -8.49
CA THR A 50 2.41 4.86 -8.87
C THR A 50 1.71 3.53 -8.67
N PHE A 51 0.39 3.57 -8.50
CA PHE A 51 -0.43 2.37 -8.39
C PHE A 51 -1.69 2.49 -9.25
N SER A 52 -2.24 1.33 -9.60
CA SER A 52 -3.61 1.18 -10.09
C SER A 52 -4.33 0.10 -9.29
N ALA A 53 -5.65 0.21 -9.17
CA ALA A 53 -6.47 -0.78 -8.50
C ALA A 53 -7.89 -0.81 -9.05
N ASN A 54 -8.48 -2.00 -9.08
CA ASN A 54 -9.92 -2.17 -9.24
C ASN A 54 -10.52 -2.41 -7.85
N ALA A 55 -11.44 -1.56 -7.44
CA ALA A 55 -12.02 -1.55 -6.11
C ALA A 55 -13.55 -1.53 -6.14
N VAL A 56 -14.17 -1.84 -5.02
CA VAL A 56 -15.56 -1.53 -4.71
C VAL A 56 -15.54 -0.56 -3.55
N VAL A 57 -16.10 0.63 -3.75
CA VAL A 57 -16.20 1.70 -2.74
C VAL A 57 -17.67 2.02 -2.56
N GLU A 58 -18.19 1.91 -1.33
CA GLU A 58 -19.61 2.15 -1.04
C GLU A 58 -20.56 1.39 -2.00
N SER A 59 -20.25 0.11 -2.23
CA SER A 59 -21.00 -0.79 -3.12
C SER A 59 -20.95 -0.42 -4.62
N ARG A 60 -20.04 0.45 -5.05
CA ARG A 60 -19.83 0.79 -6.47
C ARG A 60 -18.46 0.34 -6.95
N PRO A 61 -18.37 -0.36 -8.09
CA PRO A 61 -17.09 -0.66 -8.70
C PRO A 61 -16.43 0.65 -9.16
N MET A 62 -15.13 0.78 -8.89
CA MET A 62 -14.35 1.97 -9.20
C MET A 62 -12.91 1.57 -9.50
N ASP A 63 -12.36 2.15 -10.56
CA ASP A 63 -10.93 2.10 -10.81
C ASP A 63 -10.24 3.26 -10.09
N MET A 64 -9.18 2.93 -9.37
CA MET A 64 -8.35 3.86 -8.62
C MET A 64 -6.97 3.90 -9.24
N ALA A 65 -6.38 5.08 -9.32
CA ALA A 65 -5.00 5.26 -9.68
C ALA A 65 -4.41 6.43 -8.89
N GLY A 66 -3.11 6.42 -8.70
CA GLY A 66 -2.41 7.51 -8.04
C GLY A 66 -1.03 7.11 -7.52
N LYS A 67 -0.62 7.68 -6.40
CA LYS A 67 0.68 7.42 -5.77
C LYS A 67 0.56 6.51 -4.57
N TRP A 68 1.57 5.70 -4.34
CA TRP A 68 1.64 4.87 -3.15
C TRP A 68 2.95 5.07 -2.39
N LYS A 69 2.92 4.77 -1.10
CA LYS A 69 4.09 4.81 -0.23
C LYS A 69 3.95 3.75 0.87
N TYR A 70 5.04 3.09 1.22
CA TYR A 70 5.09 2.16 2.34
C TYR A 70 6.13 2.60 3.36
N GLU A 71 5.70 2.86 4.60
CA GLU A 71 6.58 3.24 5.72
C GLU A 71 6.08 2.65 7.03
N TRP A 72 6.97 2.07 7.82
CA TRP A 72 6.68 1.62 9.20
C TRP A 72 5.45 0.70 9.33
N GLY A 73 5.24 -0.21 8.38
CA GLY A 73 4.08 -1.11 8.39
C GLY A 73 2.81 -0.49 7.80
N LYS A 74 2.84 0.76 7.34
CA LYS A 74 1.70 1.48 6.76
C LYS A 74 1.84 1.62 5.25
N LEU A 75 0.85 1.14 4.53
CA LEU A 75 0.67 1.41 3.09
C LEU A 75 -0.28 2.59 2.93
N LYS A 76 0.20 3.66 2.29
CA LYS A 76 -0.59 4.85 1.95
C LYS A 76 -0.85 4.87 0.45
N LEU A 77 -2.11 5.06 0.07
CA LEU A 77 -2.58 5.20 -1.31
C LEU A 77 -3.22 6.58 -1.47
N GLU A 78 -2.62 7.43 -2.27
CA GLU A 78 -3.15 8.75 -2.61
C GLU A 78 -3.70 8.69 -4.04
N THR A 79 -5.02 8.77 -4.19
CA THR A 79 -5.68 8.73 -5.50
C THR A 79 -5.57 10.06 -6.22
N SER A 80 -5.69 10.04 -7.55
CA SER A 80 -5.64 11.24 -8.41
C SER A 80 -6.68 12.32 -8.08
N ASP A 81 -7.75 11.96 -7.38
CA ASP A 81 -8.78 12.89 -6.86
C ASP A 81 -8.38 13.54 -5.51
N GLY A 82 -7.16 13.30 -5.02
CA GLY A 82 -6.61 13.83 -3.77
C GLY A 82 -7.03 13.07 -2.52
N LYS A 83 -7.84 12.00 -2.62
CA LYS A 83 -8.21 11.19 -1.46
C LYS A 83 -7.05 10.28 -1.04
N THR A 84 -6.78 10.22 0.25
CA THR A 84 -5.76 9.31 0.81
C THR A 84 -6.42 8.19 1.60
N ARG A 85 -5.93 6.96 1.41
CA ARG A 85 -6.30 5.78 2.19
C ARG A 85 -5.05 5.17 2.80
N GLU A 86 -5.11 4.85 4.09
CA GLU A 86 -4.01 4.23 4.83
C GLU A 86 -4.44 2.84 5.33
N TYR A 87 -3.52 1.89 5.20
CA TYR A 87 -3.71 0.51 5.61
C TYR A 87 -2.51 0.05 6.44
N ASP A 88 -2.74 -0.74 7.49
CA ASP A 88 -1.68 -1.58 8.03
C ASP A 88 -1.42 -2.69 7.01
N ALA A 89 -0.18 -2.83 6.55
CA ALA A 89 0.17 -3.73 5.47
C ALA A 89 1.40 -4.59 5.79
N THR A 90 1.23 -5.90 5.61
CA THR A 90 2.27 -6.90 5.81
C THR A 90 2.34 -7.81 4.59
N VAL A 91 3.54 -7.96 4.03
CA VAL A 91 3.79 -8.94 2.97
C VAL A 91 4.48 -10.15 3.58
N TRP A 92 3.87 -11.32 3.38
CA TRP A 92 4.37 -12.61 3.81
C TRP A 92 5.04 -13.32 2.64
N TRP A 93 6.31 -13.70 2.83
CA TRP A 93 7.09 -14.50 1.88
C TRP A 93 7.09 -13.96 0.44
N PHE A 94 6.96 -12.64 0.24
CA PHE A 94 6.81 -11.99 -1.07
C PHE A 94 5.61 -12.45 -1.92
N LYS A 95 4.69 -13.25 -1.36
CA LYS A 95 3.58 -13.90 -2.09
C LYS A 95 2.20 -13.52 -1.60
N THR A 96 2.06 -13.16 -0.32
CA THR A 96 0.77 -12.81 0.26
C THR A 96 0.84 -11.43 0.89
N LEU A 97 -0.05 -10.53 0.47
CA LEU A 97 -0.23 -9.22 1.08
C LEU A 97 -1.46 -9.25 1.98
N GLU A 98 -1.30 -8.90 3.24
CA GLU A 98 -2.40 -8.66 4.18
C GLU A 98 -2.53 -7.15 4.41
N MET A 99 -3.70 -6.60 4.14
CA MET A 99 -4.04 -5.20 4.40
C MET A 99 -5.16 -5.10 5.43
N LYS A 100 -5.00 -4.21 6.42
CA LYS A 100 -6.02 -3.90 7.41
C LYS A 100 -6.41 -2.44 7.35
N ALA A 101 -7.71 -2.18 7.27
CA ALA A 101 -8.29 -0.85 7.36
C ALA A 101 -9.11 -0.74 8.65
N LYS A 102 -9.05 0.40 9.33
CA LYS A 102 -9.94 0.72 10.44
C LYS A 102 -11.02 1.68 9.96
N HIS A 103 -12.27 1.32 10.18
CA HIS A 103 -13.42 2.17 9.86
C HIS A 103 -14.51 1.95 10.92
N GLU A 104 -15.04 3.05 11.47
CA GLU A 104 -16.06 3.03 12.53
C GLU A 104 -15.73 2.10 13.71
N GLY A 105 -14.47 2.09 14.14
CA GLY A 105 -13.99 1.25 15.24
C GLY A 105 -13.85 -0.25 14.92
N LYS A 106 -14.23 -0.68 13.71
CA LYS A 106 -14.03 -2.05 13.20
C LYS A 106 -12.74 -2.14 12.38
N THR A 107 -12.12 -3.32 12.41
CA THR A 107 -10.95 -3.63 11.57
C THR A 107 -11.37 -4.59 10.47
N PHE A 108 -11.16 -4.18 9.22
CA PHE A 108 -11.40 -4.97 8.04
C PHE A 108 -10.06 -5.50 7.53
N THR A 109 -9.93 -6.81 7.39
CA THR A 109 -8.70 -7.45 6.90
C THR A 109 -8.97 -8.04 5.52
N GLN A 110 -8.18 -7.64 4.53
CA GLN A 110 -8.22 -8.20 3.19
C GLN A 110 -6.86 -8.80 2.84
N LYS A 111 -6.88 -9.99 2.24
CA LYS A 111 -5.68 -10.70 1.80
C LYS A 111 -5.61 -10.70 0.29
N PHE A 112 -4.39 -10.72 -0.23
CA PHE A 112 -4.09 -10.74 -1.65
C PHE A 112 -2.96 -11.72 -1.93
N LYS A 113 -3.02 -12.39 -3.07
CA LYS A 113 -1.91 -13.15 -3.63
C LYS A 113 -1.20 -12.33 -4.69
N LYS A 114 0.12 -12.45 -4.74
CA LYS A 114 0.94 -11.92 -5.83
C LYS A 114 0.47 -12.55 -7.13
N GLU A 115 0.15 -11.74 -8.13
CA GLU A 115 -0.08 -12.21 -9.49
C GLU A 115 1.28 -12.60 -10.06
N GLU A 116 1.46 -13.89 -10.35
CA GLU A 116 2.66 -14.35 -11.04
C GLU A 116 2.59 -13.86 -12.49
N ALA A 117 3.65 -13.17 -12.95
CA ALA A 117 3.73 -12.80 -14.36
C ALA A 117 3.68 -14.09 -15.18
N ALA A 118 2.76 -14.16 -16.15
CA ALA A 118 2.73 -15.25 -17.11
C ALA A 118 4.07 -15.26 -17.86
N SER A 119 4.93 -16.21 -17.52
CA SER A 119 6.22 -16.48 -18.16
C SER A 119 6.05 -17.06 -19.55
#